data_AF-A0A7S2NVH2-F1
#
_entry.id   AF-A0A7S2NVH2-F1
#
_cell.length_a   1.000
_cell.length_b   1.000
_cell.length_c   1.000
_cell.angle_alpha   90.00
_cell.angle_beta   90.00
_cell.angle_gamma   90.00
#
_symmetry.space_group_name_H-M   'P 1'
#
loop_
_entity.id
_entity.type
_entity.pdbx_description
1 polymer ?
#
loop_
_entity_poly.entity_id
_entity_poly.type
_entity_poly.pdbx_seq_one_letter_code
_entity_poly.pdbx_strand_id
1 'polypeptide(L)'
;MGINNSIKAQNIGYSIESRFHSLINAFHCSCTNKYYHSMPRSLSLSNYDPRQREIKTNQPMLQSATLSMRPPVLSCRHSQQTITSRRCYSEPFTHKEKQSKSNYTAAALVINDSHYKGGRWRITKPLPFIPAHYPLAGGYCTVFVPNIDGSTIAHRISSYLRLQSIYANFSERNNFTSALCESMDRITFEVRLFASRGKGCNSNYAHGVIVEMRRRSGDSLAFFRYRCAITLVAQGKATAQELAAKANERPLYNSVLDPMEVDEEEDKMLCQEALEDVLCLLREERQNTEMLAMESLRNLTDATKSSESIAQEASNQLLQDIDDIGEDNASTGRVIFEHLTKYLQADRLSEGDKSRFHFEENHINGMKYFSLQILDNAMSNLSEGYVSVDDEHMLSLVPAMVEELKHADVRPHGAYFATRCLDSMLKYSPESIDWNNLSSELELALMNAHSVGVCGHACLENATSRVLHCLDVC
;
A
#
# COMPACT_ATOMS: atom_id res chain seq x y z
N MET A 1 -41.85 32.84 31.55
CA MET A 1 -41.59 32.03 30.35
C MET A 1 -40.10 32.04 30.11
N GLY A 2 -39.43 30.96 30.49
CA GLY A 2 -37.97 30.85 30.48
C GLY A 2 -37.55 29.66 31.34
N ILE A 3 -36.48 28.99 30.94
CA ILE A 3 -35.92 27.73 31.46
C ILE A 3 -36.53 26.48 30.81
N ASN A 4 -35.95 26.03 29.68
CA ASN A 4 -35.96 24.61 29.28
C ASN A 4 -34.98 24.19 28.15
N ASN A 5 -33.96 24.99 27.81
CA ASN A 5 -32.99 24.63 26.75
C ASN A 5 -31.62 24.11 27.24
N SER A 6 -31.40 23.94 28.54
CA SER A 6 -30.07 23.59 29.08
C SER A 6 -29.78 22.09 29.21
N ILE A 7 -30.76 21.20 29.04
CA ILE A 7 -30.59 19.75 29.32
C ILE A 7 -30.30 18.93 28.05
N LYS A 8 -30.53 19.48 26.84
CA LYS A 8 -30.24 18.76 25.58
C LYS A 8 -28.78 18.80 25.15
N ALA A 9 -27.98 19.76 25.59
CA ALA A 9 -26.57 19.86 25.23
C ALA A 9 -25.67 18.85 25.97
N GLN A 10 -26.03 18.47 27.21
CA GLN A 10 -25.20 17.56 28.02
C GLN A 10 -25.33 16.07 27.63
N ASN A 11 -26.41 15.66 26.95
CA ASN A 11 -26.59 14.26 26.53
C ASN A 11 -25.99 13.93 25.16
N ILE A 12 -25.57 14.94 24.39
CA ILE A 12 -24.93 14.74 23.07
C ILE A 12 -23.42 14.47 23.26
N GLY A 13 -22.76 15.15 24.21
CA GLY A 13 -21.32 14.95 24.50
C GLY A 13 -20.96 13.53 24.93
N TYR A 14 -21.77 12.88 25.77
CA TYR A 14 -21.49 11.51 26.23
C TYR A 14 -21.73 10.43 25.15
N SER A 15 -22.46 10.74 24.07
CA SER A 15 -22.66 9.79 22.97
C SER A 15 -21.50 9.81 21.96
N ILE A 16 -20.79 10.94 21.87
CA ILE A 16 -19.70 11.18 20.91
C ILE A 16 -18.41 10.51 21.38
N GLU A 17 -18.00 10.68 22.65
CA GLU A 17 -16.80 10.04 23.21
C GLU A 17 -16.88 8.49 23.16
N SER A 18 -18.06 7.93 23.38
CA SER A 18 -18.28 6.47 23.34
C SER A 18 -18.22 5.89 21.93
N ARG A 19 -18.51 6.68 20.89
CA ARG A 19 -18.52 6.23 19.49
C ARG A 19 -17.16 6.42 18.82
N PHE A 20 -16.43 7.46 19.19
CA PHE A 20 -15.06 7.72 18.72
C PHE A 20 -14.07 6.65 19.21
N HIS A 21 -14.17 6.24 20.48
CA HIS A 21 -13.39 5.11 21.00
C HIS A 21 -13.73 3.78 20.30
N SER A 22 -14.93 3.61 19.74
CA SER A 22 -15.30 2.39 19.01
C SER A 22 -14.66 2.31 17.62
N LEU A 23 -14.45 3.45 16.94
CA LEU A 23 -13.78 3.51 15.64
C LEU A 23 -12.26 3.34 15.78
N ILE A 24 -11.64 4.00 16.77
CA ILE A 24 -10.22 3.82 17.08
C ILE A 24 -9.92 2.38 17.53
N ASN A 25 -10.81 1.76 18.33
CA ASN A 25 -10.65 0.36 18.73
C ASN A 25 -10.93 -0.63 17.58
N ALA A 26 -11.79 -0.29 16.61
CA ALA A 26 -12.00 -1.10 15.41
C ALA A 26 -10.76 -1.11 14.51
N PHE A 27 -10.04 0.02 14.40
CA PHE A 27 -8.77 0.11 13.69
C PHE A 27 -7.61 -0.57 14.44
N HIS A 28 -7.53 -0.45 15.77
CA HIS A 28 -6.51 -1.14 16.57
C HIS A 28 -6.67 -2.66 16.61
N CYS A 29 -7.88 -3.20 16.45
CA CYS A 29 -8.14 -4.64 16.54
C CYS A 29 -7.68 -5.42 15.29
N SER A 30 -7.42 -4.75 14.16
CA SER A 30 -6.95 -5.41 12.92
C SER A 30 -5.42 -5.56 12.86
N CYS A 31 -4.67 -4.83 13.70
CA CYS A 31 -3.21 -4.72 13.60
C CYS A 31 -2.47 -5.09 14.90
N THR A 32 -2.82 -6.17 15.60
CA THR A 32 -1.86 -6.81 16.53
C THR A 32 -2.03 -8.31 16.58
N ASN A 33 -1.12 -9.04 15.93
CA ASN A 33 -0.93 -10.45 16.22
C ASN A 33 0.57 -10.74 16.23
N LYS A 34 1.20 -10.56 17.40
CA LYS A 34 2.26 -11.42 17.99
C LYS A 34 2.87 -10.79 19.25
N TYR A 35 2.78 -11.56 20.35
CA TYR A 35 3.70 -11.70 21.49
C TYR A 35 4.55 -10.51 21.92
N TYR A 36 4.20 -9.90 23.07
CA TYR A 36 5.20 -9.46 24.05
C TYR A 36 4.71 -9.67 25.48
N HIS A 37 5.58 -10.28 26.29
CA HIS A 37 5.45 -10.39 27.73
C HIS A 37 5.60 -9.00 28.38
N SER A 38 4.64 -8.64 29.23
CA SER A 38 4.70 -7.48 30.10
C SER A 38 5.79 -7.65 31.17
N MET A 39 6.73 -6.71 31.25
CA MET A 39 7.53 -6.44 32.44
C MET A 39 7.04 -5.11 33.06
N PRO A 40 6.94 -5.00 34.41
CA PRO A 40 6.42 -3.80 35.05
C PRO A 40 7.45 -2.66 35.05
N ARG A 41 6.96 -1.45 34.77
CA ARG A 41 7.70 -0.19 34.94
C ARG A 41 7.87 0.12 36.44
N SER A 42 9.07 0.48 36.85
CA SER A 42 9.32 1.20 38.11
C SER A 42 10.30 2.35 37.90
N LEU A 43 9.76 3.55 38.17
CA LEU A 43 10.35 4.69 38.89
C LEU A 43 11.55 5.47 38.29
N SER A 44 11.20 6.71 37.92
CA SER A 44 11.88 8.00 38.17
C SER A 44 13.42 8.05 38.21
N LEU A 45 14.00 8.77 37.25
CA LEU A 45 15.32 9.36 37.37
C LEU A 45 15.17 10.89 37.43
N SER A 46 15.29 11.44 38.64
CA SER A 46 15.72 12.82 38.87
C SER A 46 17.15 12.79 39.42
N ASN A 47 17.95 13.75 38.97
CA ASN A 47 19.25 14.17 39.50
C ASN A 47 20.39 13.15 39.45
N TYR A 48 21.26 13.31 38.46
CA TYR A 48 22.61 12.74 38.47
C TYR A 48 23.66 13.87 38.34
N ASP A 49 24.43 14.06 39.41
CA ASP A 49 25.58 14.95 39.53
C ASP A 49 26.87 14.11 39.42
N PRO A 50 27.74 14.34 38.42
CA PRO A 50 28.92 13.52 38.22
C PRO A 50 30.16 14.17 38.84
N ARG A 51 30.37 14.00 40.15
CA ARG A 51 31.68 14.23 40.78
C ARG A 51 31.97 13.19 41.86
N GLN A 52 33.18 12.62 41.77
CA GLN A 52 33.83 11.67 42.68
C GLN A 52 33.38 10.21 42.47
N ARG A 53 34.25 9.20 42.39
CA ARG A 53 35.59 9.05 42.98
C ARG A 53 36.30 7.83 42.34
N GLU A 54 37.61 7.93 42.23
CA GLU A 54 38.51 6.77 42.21
C GLU A 54 38.34 5.94 43.50
N ILE A 55 38.52 4.62 43.43
CA ILE A 55 39.36 3.82 44.34
C ILE A 55 39.59 2.43 43.74
N LYS A 56 40.82 1.98 43.94
CA LYS A 56 41.49 0.77 43.50
C LYS A 56 41.05 -0.51 44.27
N THR A 57 41.51 -1.63 43.69
CA THR A 57 42.09 -2.84 44.30
C THR A 57 41.23 -4.09 44.62
N ASN A 58 41.68 -5.17 43.95
CA ASN A 58 42.00 -6.52 44.44
C ASN A 58 40.94 -7.64 44.49
N GLN A 59 41.28 -8.72 43.75
CA GLN A 59 40.83 -10.13 43.81
C GLN A 59 41.08 -10.77 45.21
N PRO A 60 40.83 -12.08 45.52
CA PRO A 60 40.40 -13.24 44.70
C PRO A 60 39.40 -14.25 45.35
N MET A 61 39.06 -15.29 44.56
CA MET A 61 38.66 -16.69 44.86
C MET A 61 37.97 -17.06 46.20
N LEU A 62 36.86 -17.82 46.08
CA LEU A 62 36.76 -19.18 46.66
C LEU A 62 35.56 -19.97 46.11
N GLN A 63 35.78 -21.29 46.06
CA GLN A 63 34.90 -22.39 45.63
C GLN A 63 33.76 -22.65 46.64
N SER A 64 32.63 -23.21 46.18
CA SER A 64 32.01 -24.50 46.63
C SER A 64 30.51 -24.54 46.30
N ALA A 65 30.05 -25.46 45.46
CA ALA A 65 29.36 -26.72 45.81
C ALA A 65 27.83 -26.65 46.02
N THR A 66 27.12 -27.38 45.14
CA THR A 66 25.94 -28.25 45.38
C THR A 66 24.70 -27.74 46.13
N LEU A 67 23.54 -27.79 45.44
CA LEU A 67 22.27 -28.46 45.83
C LEU A 67 21.15 -27.91 44.92
N SER A 68 20.69 -28.66 43.91
CA SER A 68 19.49 -29.49 44.02
C SER A 68 18.33 -28.82 44.76
N MET A 69 17.42 -28.16 44.04
CA MET A 69 15.98 -28.15 44.31
C MET A 69 15.22 -27.88 43.01
N ARG A 70 14.36 -28.85 42.64
CA ARG A 70 13.37 -28.71 41.56
C ARG A 70 12.26 -27.76 42.03
N PRO A 71 11.82 -26.78 41.22
CA PRO A 71 10.58 -26.07 41.48
C PRO A 71 9.36 -26.87 40.96
N PRO A 72 8.17 -26.67 41.55
CA PRO A 72 6.99 -27.47 41.28
C PRO A 72 6.36 -27.14 39.91
N VAL A 73 5.89 -28.18 39.24
CA VAL A 73 5.08 -28.11 38.02
C VAL A 73 3.71 -27.53 38.38
N LEU A 74 3.49 -26.26 38.08
CA LEU A 74 2.15 -25.68 38.06
C LEU A 74 1.46 -26.08 36.76
N SER A 75 0.55 -27.05 36.87
CA SER A 75 -0.40 -27.45 35.86
C SER A 75 -1.37 -26.30 35.54
N CYS A 76 -1.03 -25.49 34.54
CA CYS A 76 -1.98 -24.56 33.92
C CYS A 76 -2.79 -25.33 32.85
N ARG A 77 -3.94 -25.88 33.25
CA ARG A 77 -4.99 -26.28 32.31
C ARG A 77 -5.60 -25.02 31.71
N HIS A 78 -5.08 -24.57 30.57
CA HIS A 78 -5.85 -23.71 29.67
C HIS A 78 -6.58 -24.61 28.70
N SER A 79 -7.91 -24.66 28.83
CA SER A 79 -8.80 -25.23 27.83
C SER A 79 -8.60 -24.46 26.53
N GLN A 80 -7.90 -25.04 25.57
CA GLN A 80 -8.05 -24.64 24.18
C GLN A 80 -9.48 -24.99 23.77
N GLN A 81 -10.39 -24.02 23.85
CA GLN A 81 -11.58 -24.05 23.03
C GLN A 81 -11.12 -23.83 21.60
N THR A 82 -10.76 -24.92 20.93
CA THR A 82 -10.77 -24.98 19.47
C THR A 82 -12.17 -24.58 19.02
N ILE A 83 -12.30 -23.35 18.51
CA ILE A 83 -13.39 -22.99 17.61
C ILE A 83 -13.20 -23.89 16.38
N THR A 84 -13.83 -25.04 16.43
CA THR A 84 -14.11 -25.84 15.25
C THR A 84 -15.09 -25.01 14.43
N SER A 85 -14.55 -24.24 13.50
CA SER A 85 -15.33 -23.64 12.43
C SER A 85 -16.15 -24.76 11.81
N ARG A 86 -17.47 -24.70 12.06
CA ARG A 86 -18.43 -25.65 11.51
C ARG A 86 -18.26 -25.62 10.00
N ARG A 87 -17.89 -26.78 9.45
CA ARG A 87 -18.00 -27.09 8.04
C ARG A 87 -19.43 -26.78 7.61
N CYS A 88 -19.61 -25.69 6.87
CA CYS A 88 -20.78 -25.54 6.01
C CYS A 88 -20.60 -26.52 4.85
N TYR A 89 -21.05 -27.76 5.04
CA TYR A 89 -21.49 -28.58 3.91
C TYR A 89 -22.84 -28.01 3.50
N SER A 90 -22.86 -27.19 2.45
CA SER A 90 -24.07 -27.08 1.64
C SER A 90 -24.18 -28.36 0.82
N GLU A 91 -25.24 -29.13 1.05
CA GLU A 91 -25.65 -30.21 0.16
C GLU A 91 -25.91 -29.66 -1.26
N PRO A 92 -25.66 -30.45 -2.30
CA PRO A 92 -25.93 -30.03 -3.67
C PRO A 92 -27.42 -29.91 -3.90
N PHE A 93 -27.89 -28.69 -4.16
CA PHE A 93 -29.21 -28.46 -4.74
C PHE A 93 -29.28 -29.13 -6.11
N THR A 94 -29.98 -30.27 -6.18
CA THR A 94 -30.38 -30.88 -7.45
C THR A 94 -31.56 -30.11 -8.02
N HIS A 95 -31.31 -28.96 -8.63
CA HIS A 95 -32.25 -28.40 -9.59
C HIS A 95 -32.13 -29.20 -10.90
N LYS A 96 -33.13 -30.03 -11.19
CA LYS A 96 -33.39 -30.58 -12.53
C LYS A 96 -33.83 -29.44 -13.43
N GLU A 97 -32.86 -28.67 -13.92
CA GLU A 97 -33.09 -27.73 -15.00
C GLU A 97 -32.93 -28.48 -16.33
N LYS A 98 -33.94 -28.36 -17.19
CA LYS A 98 -34.00 -29.00 -18.51
C LYS A 98 -32.78 -28.53 -19.31
N GLN A 99 -31.84 -29.44 -19.52
CA GLN A 99 -30.72 -29.28 -20.44
C GLN A 99 -31.24 -29.01 -21.86
N SER A 100 -31.28 -27.75 -22.25
CA SER A 100 -31.11 -27.38 -23.64
C SER A 100 -29.63 -27.60 -23.98
N LYS A 101 -29.37 -28.61 -24.81
CA LYS A 101 -28.04 -28.90 -25.34
C LYS A 101 -27.60 -27.74 -26.24
N SER A 102 -26.97 -26.72 -25.67
CA SER A 102 -26.08 -25.84 -26.42
C SER A 102 -24.69 -26.44 -26.37
N ASN A 103 -24.23 -26.93 -27.52
CA ASN A 103 -22.86 -27.34 -27.73
C ASN A 103 -21.96 -26.09 -27.69
N TYR A 104 -21.63 -25.60 -26.49
CA TYR A 104 -20.48 -24.73 -26.32
C TYR A 104 -19.23 -25.63 -26.32
N THR A 105 -18.79 -25.99 -27.52
CA THR A 105 -17.37 -26.24 -27.74
C THR A 105 -16.62 -25.02 -27.23
N ALA A 106 -15.90 -25.18 -26.12
CA ALA A 106 -14.83 -24.28 -25.69
C ALA A 106 -13.70 -24.36 -26.73
N ALA A 107 -14.01 -23.96 -27.96
CA ALA A 107 -13.03 -23.61 -28.95
C ALA A 107 -12.27 -22.44 -28.34
N ALA A 108 -11.00 -22.69 -28.08
CA ALA A 108 -10.06 -21.71 -27.62
C ALA A 108 -10.27 -20.41 -28.41
N LEU A 109 -10.78 -19.39 -27.72
CA LEU A 109 -10.64 -18.00 -28.14
C LEU A 109 -9.14 -17.70 -28.02
N VAL A 110 -8.38 -18.22 -28.97
CA VAL A 110 -7.04 -17.78 -29.30
C VAL A 110 -7.25 -16.44 -30.00
N ILE A 111 -7.48 -15.42 -29.18
CA ILE A 111 -7.33 -14.04 -29.62
C ILE A 111 -5.87 -13.97 -30.08
N ASN A 112 -5.67 -13.71 -31.39
CA ASN A 112 -4.36 -13.46 -31.96
C ASN A 112 -3.83 -12.15 -31.39
N ASP A 113 -3.34 -12.21 -30.16
CA ASP A 113 -2.71 -11.12 -29.42
C ASP A 113 -1.22 -10.99 -29.81
N SER A 114 -0.92 -11.26 -31.10
CA SER A 114 0.44 -11.40 -31.62
C SER A 114 1.22 -10.09 -31.72
N HIS A 115 0.59 -8.96 -31.37
CA HIS A 115 1.22 -7.64 -31.37
C HIS A 115 1.59 -7.10 -29.98
N TYR A 116 1.09 -7.68 -28.87
CA TYR A 116 1.60 -7.32 -27.55
C TYR A 116 2.86 -8.12 -27.22
N LYS A 117 4.01 -7.67 -27.75
CA LYS A 117 5.36 -8.12 -27.33
C LYS A 117 5.69 -7.83 -25.84
N GLY A 118 4.74 -7.32 -25.07
CA GLY A 118 4.95 -6.57 -23.82
C GLY A 118 4.93 -7.35 -22.50
N GLY A 119 4.80 -8.68 -22.50
CA GLY A 119 4.93 -9.45 -21.25
C GLY A 119 6.40 -9.65 -20.85
N ARG A 120 6.85 -9.02 -19.75
CA ARG A 120 8.18 -9.29 -19.16
C ARG A 120 8.30 -10.71 -18.58
N TRP A 121 7.18 -11.37 -18.26
CA TRP A 121 7.20 -12.72 -17.67
C TRP A 121 7.43 -13.81 -18.72
N ARG A 122 8.70 -14.08 -19.05
CA ARG A 122 9.10 -15.09 -20.05
C ARG A 122 9.63 -16.36 -19.39
N ILE A 123 8.86 -17.44 -19.45
CA ILE A 123 9.30 -18.76 -18.99
C ILE A 123 10.22 -19.37 -20.04
N THR A 124 11.53 -19.32 -19.79
CA THR A 124 12.56 -19.82 -20.74
C THR A 124 12.95 -21.27 -20.51
N LYS A 125 12.75 -21.79 -19.30
CA LYS A 125 13.10 -23.16 -18.91
C LYS A 125 11.85 -23.94 -18.49
N PRO A 126 11.90 -25.28 -18.52
CA PRO A 126 10.83 -26.10 -17.95
C PRO A 126 10.54 -25.69 -16.51
N LEU A 127 9.25 -25.62 -16.16
CA LEU A 127 8.85 -25.28 -14.80
C LEU A 127 9.39 -26.31 -13.81
N PRO A 128 9.86 -25.88 -12.62
CA PRO A 128 10.32 -26.81 -11.60
C PRO A 128 9.14 -27.61 -11.06
N PHE A 129 9.38 -28.88 -10.72
CA PHE A 129 8.42 -29.65 -9.94
C PHE A 129 8.33 -29.11 -8.50
N ILE A 130 7.20 -29.34 -7.85
CA ILE A 130 7.05 -29.03 -6.43
C ILE A 130 8.04 -29.89 -5.61
N PRO A 131 8.92 -29.28 -4.79
CA PRO A 131 9.83 -30.03 -3.95
C PRO A 131 9.08 -30.97 -2.98
N ALA A 132 9.65 -32.12 -2.66
CA ALA A 132 8.97 -33.19 -1.91
C ALA A 132 8.37 -32.76 -0.55
N HIS A 133 9.02 -31.81 0.13
CA HIS A 133 8.61 -31.30 1.44
C HIS A 133 8.13 -29.85 1.40
N TYR A 134 7.75 -29.35 0.23
CA TYR A 134 7.24 -28.00 0.09
C TYR A 134 5.74 -27.98 0.42
N PRO A 135 5.32 -27.36 1.55
CA PRO A 135 3.91 -27.24 1.85
C PRO A 135 3.31 -26.22 0.88
N LEU A 136 2.42 -26.66 0.01
CA LEU A 136 1.64 -25.75 -0.83
C LEU A 136 0.79 -24.84 0.04
N ALA A 137 0.58 -23.61 -0.42
CA ALA A 137 -0.31 -22.67 0.23
C ALA A 137 -1.73 -23.26 0.27
N GLY A 138 -2.23 -23.46 1.49
CA GLY A 138 -3.57 -23.98 1.73
C GLY A 138 -4.67 -23.04 1.24
N GLY A 139 -5.91 -23.55 1.28
CA GLY A 139 -7.07 -22.81 0.80
C GLY A 139 -7.06 -22.61 -0.71
N TYR A 140 -7.70 -21.54 -1.18
CA TYR A 140 -7.79 -21.22 -2.60
C TYR A 140 -6.56 -20.46 -3.15
N CYS A 141 -5.42 -20.49 -2.43
CA CYS A 141 -4.17 -19.86 -2.84
C CYS A 141 -3.37 -20.69 -3.85
N THR A 142 -3.76 -21.94 -4.07
CA THR A 142 -3.13 -22.83 -5.05
C THR A 142 -4.19 -23.33 -6.02
N VAL A 143 -3.90 -23.26 -7.32
CA VAL A 143 -4.80 -23.72 -8.38
C VAL A 143 -4.03 -24.56 -9.41
N PHE A 144 -4.61 -25.68 -9.82
CA PHE A 144 -4.11 -26.50 -10.92
C PHE A 144 -4.81 -26.10 -12.22
N VAL A 145 -4.02 -25.87 -13.27
CA VAL A 145 -4.49 -25.53 -14.61
C VAL A 145 -4.08 -26.65 -15.57
N PRO A 146 -5.02 -27.52 -15.98
CA PRO A 146 -4.72 -28.67 -16.84
C PRO A 146 -4.53 -28.24 -18.29
N ASN A 147 -3.64 -28.94 -18.99
CA ASN A 147 -3.40 -28.89 -20.44
C ASN A 147 -3.02 -27.51 -20.99
N ILE A 148 -2.48 -26.63 -20.15
CA ILE A 148 -1.98 -25.31 -20.55
C ILE A 148 -0.49 -25.22 -20.18
N ASP A 149 0.30 -24.66 -21.08
CA ASP A 149 1.73 -24.44 -20.86
C ASP A 149 1.99 -23.27 -19.88
N GLY A 150 3.15 -23.31 -19.23
CA GLY A 150 3.55 -22.29 -18.26
C GLY A 150 3.66 -20.89 -18.87
N SER A 151 4.03 -20.78 -20.14
CA SER A 151 4.22 -19.49 -20.83
C SER A 151 2.88 -18.80 -21.08
N THR A 152 1.85 -19.53 -21.51
CA THR A 152 0.49 -19.02 -21.67
C THR A 152 -0.08 -18.53 -20.33
N ILE A 153 0.13 -19.27 -19.25
CA ILE A 153 -0.32 -18.86 -17.91
C ILE A 153 0.45 -17.61 -17.44
N ALA A 154 1.78 -17.60 -17.56
CA ALA A 154 2.61 -16.46 -17.21
C ALA A 154 2.19 -15.20 -17.98
N HIS A 155 1.93 -15.34 -19.28
CA HIS A 155 1.45 -14.26 -20.13
C HIS A 155 0.11 -13.71 -19.62
N ARG A 156 -0.90 -14.57 -19.43
CA ARG A 156 -2.22 -14.17 -18.92
C ARG A 156 -2.12 -13.40 -17.60
N ILE A 157 -1.35 -13.93 -16.64
CA ILE A 157 -1.15 -13.28 -15.34
C ILE A 157 -0.42 -11.94 -15.53
N SER A 158 0.66 -11.90 -16.32
CA SER A 158 1.42 -10.66 -16.57
C SER A 158 0.56 -9.55 -17.20
N SER A 159 -0.33 -9.90 -18.13
CA SER A 159 -1.26 -8.95 -18.74
C SER A 159 -2.23 -8.38 -17.70
N TYR A 160 -2.75 -9.22 -16.80
CA TYR A 160 -3.59 -8.75 -15.69
C TYR A 160 -2.83 -7.84 -14.72
N LEU A 161 -1.61 -8.22 -14.32
CA LEU A 161 -0.77 -7.41 -13.42
C LEU A 161 -0.52 -6.02 -14.03
N ARG A 162 -0.17 -5.94 -15.32
CA ARG A 162 0.02 -4.68 -16.04
C ARG A 162 -1.25 -3.82 -16.05
N LEU A 163 -2.39 -4.40 -16.42
CA LEU A 163 -3.66 -3.67 -16.51
C LEU A 163 -4.17 -3.18 -15.15
N GLN A 164 -3.72 -3.79 -14.06
CA GLN A 164 -4.02 -3.38 -12.70
C GLN A 164 -2.91 -2.54 -12.06
N SER A 165 -1.88 -2.17 -12.82
CA SER A 165 -0.75 -1.39 -12.32
C SER A 165 -0.10 -2.02 -11.08
N ILE A 166 -0.03 -3.35 -11.10
CA ILE A 166 0.66 -4.15 -10.09
C ILE A 166 2.10 -4.33 -10.57
N TYR A 167 3.04 -3.73 -9.86
CA TYR A 167 4.45 -3.91 -10.13
C TYR A 167 4.82 -5.38 -9.95
N ALA A 168 5.58 -5.95 -10.89
CA ALA A 168 6.00 -7.34 -10.87
C ALA A 168 7.48 -7.47 -11.17
N ASN A 169 8.24 -7.95 -10.18
CA ASN A 169 9.65 -8.30 -10.31
C ASN A 169 9.79 -9.82 -10.54
N PHE A 170 10.28 -10.19 -11.72
CA PHE A 170 10.45 -11.58 -12.13
C PHE A 170 11.86 -12.07 -11.76
N SER A 171 11.93 -13.06 -10.87
CA SER A 171 13.23 -13.55 -10.37
C SER A 171 13.96 -14.39 -11.42
N GLU A 172 15.06 -13.86 -11.95
CA GLU A 172 15.94 -14.60 -12.87
C GLU A 172 16.55 -15.84 -12.18
N ARG A 173 16.87 -15.73 -10.88
CA ARG A 173 17.46 -16.81 -10.07
C ARG A 173 16.58 -18.06 -10.06
N ASN A 174 15.27 -17.87 -10.15
CA ASN A 174 14.29 -18.96 -10.18
C ASN A 174 13.85 -19.30 -11.62
N ASN A 175 14.69 -19.03 -12.62
CA ASN A 175 14.37 -19.24 -14.03
C ASN A 175 13.05 -18.56 -14.45
N PHE A 176 12.77 -17.38 -13.88
CA PHE A 176 11.54 -16.64 -14.08
C PHE A 176 10.28 -17.42 -13.70
N THR A 177 10.31 -18.42 -12.81
CA THR A 177 9.09 -19.15 -12.42
C THR A 177 8.35 -18.51 -11.24
N SER A 178 8.87 -17.40 -10.71
CA SER A 178 8.26 -16.65 -9.62
C SER A 178 8.25 -15.15 -9.93
N ALA A 179 7.12 -14.50 -9.65
CA ALA A 179 6.96 -13.05 -9.70
C ALA A 179 6.67 -12.52 -8.30
N LEU A 180 7.50 -11.61 -7.81
CA LEU A 180 7.20 -10.81 -6.61
C LEU A 180 6.40 -9.59 -7.06
N CYS A 181 5.20 -9.43 -6.53
CA CYS A 181 4.25 -8.43 -6.96
C CYS A 181 3.96 -7.44 -5.82
N GLU A 182 3.76 -6.17 -6.17
CA GLU A 182 3.33 -5.11 -5.27
C GLU A 182 2.20 -4.32 -5.93
N SER A 183 1.07 -4.13 -5.24
CA SER A 183 -0.03 -3.29 -5.71
C SER A 183 0.18 -1.82 -5.34
N MET A 184 -0.60 -0.92 -5.94
CA MET A 184 -0.69 0.49 -5.51
C MET A 184 -0.94 0.61 -4.00
N ASP A 185 -1.83 -0.22 -3.41
CA ASP A 185 -2.06 -0.21 -1.95
C ASP A 185 -0.95 -0.89 -1.11
N ARG A 186 0.25 -1.05 -1.66
CA ARG A 186 1.44 -1.67 -1.03
C ARG A 186 1.21 -3.09 -0.50
N ILE A 187 0.32 -3.85 -1.15
CA ILE A 187 0.11 -5.26 -0.85
C ILE A 187 1.15 -6.04 -1.63
N THR A 188 2.09 -6.64 -0.90
CA THR A 188 3.12 -7.48 -1.50
C THR A 188 2.70 -8.94 -1.47
N PHE A 189 2.84 -9.62 -2.61
CA PHE A 189 2.56 -11.04 -2.74
C PHE A 189 3.45 -11.69 -3.79
N GLU A 190 3.58 -13.00 -3.72
CA GLU A 190 4.38 -13.77 -4.66
C GLU A 190 3.50 -14.72 -5.45
N VAL A 191 3.67 -14.77 -6.76
CA VAL A 191 3.07 -15.75 -7.66
C VAL A 191 4.14 -16.73 -8.11
N ARG A 192 3.90 -18.04 -7.94
CA ARG A 192 4.81 -19.12 -8.34
C ARG A 192 4.14 -20.06 -9.31
N LEU A 193 4.90 -20.50 -10.30
CA LEU A 193 4.49 -21.52 -11.27
C LEU A 193 5.31 -22.78 -11.06
N PHE A 194 4.64 -23.92 -10.93
CA PHE A 194 5.26 -25.24 -10.83
C PHE A 194 4.75 -26.16 -11.93
N ALA A 195 5.62 -27.05 -12.42
CA ALA A 195 5.19 -28.19 -13.21
C ALA A 195 4.46 -29.18 -12.30
N SER A 196 3.37 -29.74 -12.82
CA SER A 196 2.75 -30.89 -12.16
C SER A 196 3.61 -32.14 -12.30
N ARG A 197 3.50 -33.08 -11.34
CA ARG A 197 4.39 -34.25 -11.23
C ARG A 197 4.38 -35.09 -12.51
N GLY A 198 5.59 -35.40 -13.01
CA GLY A 198 5.80 -36.07 -14.29
C GLY A 198 5.32 -37.54 -14.35
N LYS A 199 5.42 -38.11 -15.56
CA LYS A 199 4.90 -39.43 -16.02
C LYS A 199 5.29 -40.67 -15.19
N GLY A 200 6.10 -40.55 -14.13
CA GLY A 200 6.53 -41.66 -13.27
C GLY A 200 5.55 -42.00 -12.14
N CYS A 201 4.59 -41.12 -11.86
CA CYS A 201 3.45 -41.43 -11.01
C CYS A 201 2.26 -41.68 -11.95
N ASN A 202 1.44 -42.71 -11.72
CA ASN A 202 0.13 -42.93 -12.37
C ASN A 202 -0.87 -41.79 -12.01
N SER A 203 -0.46 -40.54 -12.21
CA SER A 203 -1.19 -39.37 -11.78
C SER A 203 -1.78 -38.73 -13.03
N ASN A 204 -3.10 -38.63 -13.03
CA ASN A 204 -3.90 -37.88 -14.00
C ASN A 204 -3.57 -36.37 -14.01
N TYR A 205 -2.44 -35.95 -13.43
CA TYR A 205 -2.05 -34.56 -13.26
C TYR A 205 -0.79 -34.21 -14.03
N ALA A 206 -0.14 -35.13 -14.75
CA ALA A 206 1.14 -34.87 -15.44
C ALA A 206 1.07 -33.82 -16.59
N HIS A 207 -0.11 -33.26 -16.86
CA HIS A 207 -0.40 -32.45 -18.03
C HIS A 207 -0.71 -30.99 -17.71
N GLY A 208 -0.23 -30.40 -16.62
CA GLY A 208 -0.59 -29.02 -16.29
C GLY A 208 0.39 -28.27 -15.41
N VAL A 209 -0.03 -27.07 -15.03
CA VAL A 209 0.74 -26.12 -14.23
C VAL A 209 0.01 -25.86 -12.93
N ILE A 210 0.77 -25.77 -11.84
CA ILE A 210 0.25 -25.37 -10.54
C ILE A 210 0.65 -23.91 -10.33
N VAL A 211 -0.35 -23.05 -10.16
CA VAL A 211 -0.18 -21.63 -9.84
C VAL A 211 -0.44 -21.46 -8.35
N GLU A 212 0.56 -20.95 -7.65
CA GLU A 212 0.48 -20.67 -6.22
C GLU A 212 0.65 -19.18 -5.97
N MET A 213 -0.14 -18.63 -5.05
CA MET A 213 -0.03 -17.26 -4.59
C MET A 213 0.21 -17.20 -3.08
N ARG A 214 1.12 -16.34 -2.63
CA ARG A 214 1.44 -16.14 -1.21
C ARG A 214 1.49 -14.67 -0.86
N ARG A 215 0.64 -14.23 0.07
CA ARG A 215 0.74 -12.89 0.67
C ARG A 215 2.05 -12.78 1.45
N ARG A 216 2.74 -11.65 1.28
CA ARG A 216 3.96 -11.30 2.01
C ARG A 216 3.68 -10.18 3.02
N SER A 217 2.95 -9.14 2.62
CA SER A 217 2.48 -8.06 3.49
C SER A 217 1.14 -7.47 3.00
N GLY A 218 0.59 -6.50 3.73
CA GLY A 218 -0.60 -5.73 3.34
C GLY A 218 -1.94 -6.35 3.72
N ASP A 219 -3.03 -5.69 3.32
CA ASP A 219 -4.39 -6.09 3.68
C ASP A 219 -4.78 -7.49 3.12
N SER A 220 -5.45 -8.27 3.97
CA SER A 220 -5.85 -9.64 3.63
C SER A 220 -7.05 -9.70 2.69
N LEU A 221 -7.97 -8.73 2.76
CA LEU A 221 -9.17 -8.70 1.95
C LEU A 221 -8.83 -8.27 0.51
N ALA A 222 -8.02 -7.24 0.34
CA ALA A 222 -7.52 -6.82 -0.95
C ALA A 222 -6.59 -7.88 -1.57
N PHE A 223 -5.71 -8.54 -0.79
CA PHE A 223 -4.99 -9.72 -1.27
C PHE A 223 -5.93 -10.82 -1.76
N PHE A 224 -7.03 -11.09 -1.04
CA PHE A 224 -8.02 -12.07 -1.47
C PHE A 224 -8.65 -11.70 -2.83
N ARG A 225 -8.92 -10.42 -3.09
CA ARG A 225 -9.41 -9.94 -4.39
C ARG A 225 -8.39 -10.20 -5.51
N TYR A 226 -7.13 -9.82 -5.31
CA TYR A 226 -6.05 -10.10 -6.27
C TYR A 226 -5.88 -11.60 -6.54
N ARG A 227 -5.94 -12.41 -5.47
CA ARG A 227 -5.86 -13.87 -5.57
C ARG A 227 -7.01 -14.45 -6.40
N CYS A 228 -8.25 -14.02 -6.16
CA CYS A 228 -9.39 -14.46 -6.97
C CYS A 228 -9.18 -14.11 -8.44
N ALA A 229 -8.78 -12.88 -8.73
CA ALA A 229 -8.62 -12.43 -10.11
C ALA A 229 -7.50 -13.16 -10.85
N ILE A 230 -6.33 -13.30 -10.23
CA ILE A 230 -5.18 -14.01 -10.83
C ILE A 230 -5.49 -15.49 -11.03
N THR A 231 -6.21 -16.15 -10.11
CA THR A 231 -6.58 -17.56 -10.30
C THR A 231 -7.59 -17.74 -11.44
N LEU A 232 -8.56 -16.83 -11.61
CA LEU A 232 -9.50 -16.84 -12.74
C LEU A 232 -8.81 -16.64 -14.09
N VAL A 233 -7.90 -15.67 -14.16
CA VAL A 233 -7.11 -15.37 -15.37
C VAL A 233 -6.17 -16.52 -15.71
N ALA A 234 -5.49 -17.11 -14.72
CA ALA A 234 -4.65 -18.28 -14.92
C ALA A 234 -5.44 -19.46 -15.51
N GLN A 235 -6.65 -19.70 -15.00
CA GLN A 235 -7.55 -20.75 -15.51
C GLN A 235 -8.14 -20.42 -16.89
N GLY A 236 -8.02 -19.19 -17.40
CA GLY A 236 -8.67 -18.74 -18.62
C GLY A 236 -10.20 -18.63 -18.50
N LYS A 237 -10.71 -18.45 -17.27
CA LYS A 237 -12.16 -18.30 -17.00
C LYS A 237 -12.64 -16.85 -17.14
N ALA A 238 -11.72 -15.89 -17.11
CA ALA A 238 -11.98 -14.49 -17.32
C ALA A 238 -10.79 -13.89 -18.09
N THR A 239 -11.06 -12.87 -18.89
CA THR A 239 -9.98 -12.10 -19.53
C THR A 239 -9.39 -11.10 -18.55
N ALA A 240 -8.14 -10.70 -18.80
CA ALA A 240 -7.48 -9.69 -17.97
C ALA A 240 -8.24 -8.35 -18.01
N GLN A 241 -8.79 -8.01 -19.17
CA GLN A 241 -9.58 -6.81 -19.43
C GLN A 241 -10.92 -6.82 -18.68
N GLU A 242 -11.66 -7.94 -18.71
CA GLU A 242 -12.92 -8.08 -17.96
C GLU A 242 -12.73 -7.87 -16.47
N LEU A 243 -11.67 -8.46 -15.89
CA LEU A 243 -11.41 -8.31 -14.46
C LEU A 243 -10.88 -6.92 -14.11
N ALA A 244 -10.07 -6.33 -14.99
CA ALA A 244 -9.58 -4.97 -14.78
C ALA A 244 -10.73 -3.95 -14.82
N ALA A 245 -11.68 -4.11 -15.76
CA ALA A 245 -12.88 -3.29 -15.81
C ALA A 245 -13.73 -3.43 -14.53
N LYS A 246 -13.94 -4.67 -14.06
CA LYS A 246 -14.67 -4.93 -12.80
C LYS A 246 -13.96 -4.42 -11.55
N ALA A 247 -12.63 -4.40 -11.53
CA ALA A 247 -11.88 -3.87 -10.40
C ALA A 247 -12.03 -2.35 -10.26
N ASN A 248 -12.28 -1.65 -11.37
CA ASN A 248 -12.54 -0.21 -11.39
C ASN A 248 -14.00 0.13 -11.04
N GLU A 249 -14.92 -0.84 -11.03
CA GLU A 249 -16.27 -0.63 -10.53
C GLU A 249 -16.19 -0.39 -9.02
N ARG A 250 -16.74 0.74 -8.56
CA ARG A 250 -16.73 1.11 -7.14
C ARG A 250 -17.29 -0.05 -6.31
N PRO A 251 -16.61 -0.46 -5.23
CA PRO A 251 -17.10 -1.55 -4.41
C PRO A 251 -18.52 -1.23 -3.92
N LEU A 252 -19.43 -2.21 -4.06
CA LEU A 252 -20.84 -2.09 -3.72
C LEU A 252 -21.11 -1.59 -2.29
N TYR A 253 -20.11 -1.61 -1.41
CA TYR A 253 -20.25 -1.11 -0.04
C TYR A 253 -20.68 0.35 0.01
N ASN A 254 -20.23 1.19 -0.94
CA ASN A 254 -20.64 2.59 -1.04
C ASN A 254 -22.11 2.76 -1.46
N SER A 255 -22.75 1.68 -1.95
CA SER A 255 -24.19 1.68 -2.27
C SER A 255 -25.05 1.13 -1.14
N VAL A 256 -24.46 0.50 -0.11
CA VAL A 256 -25.22 -0.17 0.96
C VAL A 256 -25.38 0.74 2.19
N LEU A 257 -24.47 1.68 2.39
CA LEU A 257 -24.58 2.69 3.43
C LEU A 257 -24.95 4.02 2.78
N ASP A 258 -26.11 4.56 3.15
CA ASP A 258 -26.43 5.94 2.81
C ASP A 258 -25.33 6.84 3.42
N PRO A 259 -24.74 7.76 2.65
CA PRO A 259 -23.76 8.69 3.18
C PRO A 259 -24.40 9.45 4.34
N MET A 260 -23.73 9.44 5.48
CA MET A 260 -24.16 10.26 6.61
C MET A 260 -23.88 11.71 6.23
N GLU A 261 -24.93 12.50 6.07
CA GLU A 261 -24.79 13.94 5.86
C GLU A 261 -24.22 14.55 7.15
N VAL A 262 -23.00 15.06 7.06
CA VAL A 262 -22.33 15.83 8.11
C VAL A 262 -22.33 17.29 7.67
N ASP A 263 -22.51 18.20 8.62
CA ASP A 263 -22.47 19.64 8.34
C ASP A 263 -21.05 20.05 7.92
N GLU A 264 -20.92 20.98 6.96
CA GLU A 264 -19.62 21.41 6.44
C GLU A 264 -18.69 21.95 7.54
N GLU A 265 -19.24 22.61 8.57
CA GLU A 265 -18.45 23.12 9.69
C GLU A 265 -17.96 21.99 10.60
N GLU A 266 -18.77 20.95 10.79
CA GLU A 266 -18.37 19.75 11.53
C GLU A 266 -17.25 19.00 10.77
N ASP A 267 -17.36 18.86 9.44
CA ASP A 267 -16.30 18.28 8.59
C ASP A 267 -14.97 19.05 8.71
N LYS A 268 -15.01 20.39 8.74
CA LYS A 268 -13.82 21.23 8.95
C LYS A 268 -13.18 21.01 10.32
N MET A 269 -13.98 20.98 11.38
CA MET A 269 -13.50 20.71 12.73
C MET A 269 -12.85 19.32 12.85
N LEU A 270 -13.50 18.29 12.28
CA LEU A 270 -12.98 16.92 12.25
C LEU A 270 -11.69 16.81 11.44
N CYS A 271 -11.62 17.52 10.31
CA CYS A 271 -10.41 17.58 9.49
C CYS A 271 -9.24 18.21 10.26
N GLN A 272 -9.48 19.34 10.93
CA GLN A 272 -8.47 20.02 11.75
C GLN A 272 -7.93 19.12 12.86
N GLU A 273 -8.82 18.50 13.64
CA GLU A 273 -8.43 17.57 14.72
C GLU A 273 -7.59 16.41 14.17
N ALA A 274 -8.00 15.83 13.04
CA ALA A 274 -7.28 14.73 12.43
C ALA A 274 -5.89 15.12 11.89
N LEU A 275 -5.73 16.36 11.39
CA LEU A 275 -4.43 16.88 10.96
C LEU A 275 -3.51 17.16 12.15
N GLU A 276 -4.04 17.65 13.27
CA GLU A 276 -3.29 17.82 14.51
C GLU A 276 -2.78 16.48 15.05
N ASP A 277 -3.61 15.44 15.01
CA ASP A 277 -3.22 14.07 15.35
C ASP A 277 -2.12 13.55 14.42
N VAL A 278 -2.26 13.72 13.11
CA VAL A 278 -1.22 13.36 12.13
C VAL A 278 0.10 14.06 12.45
N LEU A 279 0.06 15.36 12.77
CA LEU A 279 1.25 16.12 13.12
C LEU A 279 1.89 15.60 14.41
N CYS A 280 1.10 15.24 15.43
CA CYS A 280 1.59 14.62 16.65
C CYS A 280 2.32 13.30 16.37
N LEU A 281 1.75 12.46 15.48
CA LEU A 281 2.36 11.19 15.08
C LEU A 281 3.64 11.38 14.24
N LEU A 282 3.67 12.37 13.34
CA LEU A 282 4.86 12.69 12.52
C LEU A 282 6.03 13.25 13.34
N ARG A 283 5.75 13.85 14.50
CA ARG A 283 6.78 14.33 15.44
C ARG A 283 7.39 13.21 16.28
N GLU A 284 6.78 12.03 16.32
CA GLU A 284 7.40 10.89 16.99
C GLU A 284 8.56 10.32 16.17
N GLU A 285 9.69 10.04 16.80
CA GLU A 285 10.88 9.45 16.14
C GLU A 285 10.72 7.96 15.78
N ARG A 286 9.51 7.39 15.92
CA ARG A 286 9.25 5.96 15.67
C ARG A 286 8.74 5.77 14.25
N GLN A 287 9.50 5.02 13.45
CA GLN A 287 9.16 4.70 12.06
C GLN A 287 7.72 4.18 11.86
N ASN A 288 7.25 3.29 12.74
CA ASN A 288 5.88 2.77 12.65
C ASN A 288 4.82 3.84 12.92
N THR A 289 5.10 4.79 13.83
CA THR A 289 4.19 5.91 14.12
C THR A 289 4.14 6.87 12.95
N GLU A 290 5.30 7.23 12.39
CA GLU A 290 5.39 8.08 11.20
C GLU A 290 4.65 7.46 10.00
N MET A 291 4.81 6.14 9.79
CA MET A 291 4.13 5.43 8.72
C MET A 291 2.61 5.42 8.90
N LEU A 292 2.13 5.24 10.14
CA LEU A 292 0.71 5.37 10.47
C LEU A 292 0.20 6.80 10.20
N ALA A 293 0.99 7.82 10.55
CA ALA A 293 0.63 9.22 10.28
C ALA A 293 0.44 9.47 8.78
N MET A 294 1.36 8.98 7.95
CA MET A 294 1.29 9.10 6.49
C MET A 294 0.10 8.32 5.89
N GLU A 295 -0.21 7.14 6.42
CA GLU A 295 -1.38 6.37 5.98
C GLU A 295 -2.69 7.09 6.33
N SER A 296 -2.78 7.69 7.52
CA SER A 296 -3.91 8.50 7.94
C SER A 296 -4.06 9.74 7.05
N LEU A 297 -2.98 10.48 6.81
CA LEU A 297 -2.98 11.67 5.97
C LEU A 297 -3.36 11.37 4.52
N ARG A 298 -2.85 10.26 3.97
CA ARG A 298 -3.26 9.77 2.65
C ARG A 298 -4.76 9.51 2.58
N ASN A 299 -5.34 8.90 3.61
CA ASN A 299 -6.77 8.63 3.63
C ASN A 299 -7.61 9.90 3.83
N LEU A 300 -7.12 10.87 4.62
CA LEU A 300 -7.78 12.18 4.78
C LEU A 300 -7.88 12.93 3.46
N THR A 301 -6.79 12.93 2.66
CA THR A 301 -6.73 13.61 1.36
C THR A 301 -7.39 12.84 0.21
N ASP A 302 -7.80 11.58 0.41
CA ASP A 302 -8.42 10.76 -0.63
C ASP A 302 -9.95 10.83 -0.55
N ALA A 303 -10.59 11.58 -1.46
CA ALA A 303 -12.04 11.75 -1.53
C ALA A 303 -12.85 10.45 -1.73
N THR A 304 -12.19 9.32 -2.02
CA THR A 304 -12.85 8.00 -2.06
C THR A 304 -12.85 7.27 -0.72
N LYS A 305 -12.00 7.69 0.22
CA LYS A 305 -11.82 7.13 1.56
C LYS A 305 -12.34 8.05 2.66
N SER A 306 -12.25 9.36 2.47
CA SER A 306 -12.92 10.40 3.26
C SER A 306 -14.12 10.97 2.49
N SER A 307 -14.83 11.95 3.07
CA SER A 307 -15.81 12.73 2.31
C SER A 307 -15.08 13.68 1.34
N GLU A 308 -15.73 14.05 0.25
CA GLU A 308 -15.18 15.04 -0.71
C GLU A 308 -14.85 16.36 -0.01
N SER A 309 -15.71 16.81 0.91
CA SER A 309 -15.52 17.99 1.75
C SER A 309 -14.26 17.89 2.63
N ILE A 310 -14.10 16.81 3.40
CA ILE A 310 -12.91 16.60 4.25
C ILE A 310 -11.64 16.49 3.40
N ALA A 311 -11.70 15.78 2.27
CA ALA A 311 -10.55 15.63 1.38
C ALA A 311 -10.12 16.99 0.82
N GLN A 312 -11.06 17.79 0.37
CA GLN A 312 -10.81 19.14 -0.14
C GLN A 312 -10.26 20.05 0.96
N GLU A 313 -10.86 20.07 2.15
CA GLU A 313 -10.40 20.86 3.29
C GLU A 313 -8.97 20.47 3.72
N ALA A 314 -8.69 19.17 3.86
CA ALA A 314 -7.34 18.68 4.17
C ALA A 314 -6.33 19.11 3.11
N SER A 315 -6.71 19.06 1.84
CA SER A 315 -5.87 19.44 0.70
C SER A 315 -5.59 20.94 0.69
N ASN A 316 -6.60 21.75 1.00
CA ASN A 316 -6.49 23.20 1.10
C ASN A 316 -5.54 23.59 2.24
N GLN A 317 -5.71 23.04 3.44
CA GLN A 317 -4.82 23.34 4.57
C GLN A 317 -3.37 22.92 4.31
N LEU A 318 -3.15 21.83 3.58
CA LEU A 318 -1.80 21.40 3.20
C LEU A 318 -1.11 22.34 2.21
N LEU A 319 -1.87 23.05 1.36
CA LEU A 319 -1.33 23.80 0.23
C LEU A 319 -1.48 25.33 0.33
N GLN A 320 -2.40 25.87 1.13
CA GLN A 320 -2.76 27.31 1.13
C GLN A 320 -2.02 28.18 2.17
N ASP A 321 -1.51 27.61 3.27
CA ASP A 321 -1.02 28.38 4.43
C ASP A 321 0.49 28.72 4.40
N ILE A 322 1.10 28.92 3.23
CA ILE A 322 2.54 29.17 3.16
C ILE A 322 2.88 30.64 3.52
N ASP A 323 2.04 31.61 3.14
CA ASP A 323 2.47 33.02 3.08
C ASP A 323 1.85 34.00 4.10
N ASP A 324 0.67 33.73 4.67
CA ASP A 324 -0.14 34.79 5.31
C ASP A 324 -0.17 34.80 6.86
N ILE A 325 0.55 33.89 7.52
CA ILE A 325 0.59 33.84 9.00
C ILE A 325 1.99 34.21 9.47
N GLY A 326 2.09 35.30 10.25
CA GLY A 326 3.36 35.78 10.81
C GLY A 326 4.17 34.67 11.49
N GLU A 327 5.50 34.80 11.48
CA GLU A 327 6.52 33.79 11.84
C GLU A 327 6.26 32.96 13.11
N ASP A 328 5.44 33.45 14.03
CA ASP A 328 5.23 32.82 15.33
C ASP A 328 4.22 31.65 15.34
N ASN A 329 3.40 31.44 14.30
CA ASN A 329 2.41 30.34 14.26
C ASN A 329 2.34 29.67 12.88
N ALA A 330 3.34 28.86 12.52
CA ALA A 330 3.24 27.98 11.35
C ALA A 330 1.98 27.10 11.47
N SER A 331 1.12 27.12 10.45
CA SER A 331 -0.08 26.28 10.46
C SER A 331 0.29 24.80 10.47
N THR A 332 -0.62 23.97 11.01
CA THR A 332 -0.47 22.51 11.03
C THR A 332 -0.17 21.97 9.63
N GLY A 333 -0.87 22.47 8.60
CA GLY A 333 -0.68 22.09 7.22
C GLY A 333 0.72 22.38 6.69
N ARG A 334 1.27 23.57 6.97
CA ARG A 334 2.64 23.95 6.58
C ARG A 334 3.69 23.01 7.18
N VAL A 335 3.60 22.71 8.48
CA VAL A 335 4.56 21.81 9.13
C VAL A 335 4.48 20.41 8.53
N ILE A 336 3.27 19.91 8.27
CA ILE A 336 3.08 18.62 7.59
C ILE A 336 3.70 18.66 6.19
N PHE A 337 3.47 19.71 5.41
CA PHE A 337 4.03 19.86 4.07
C PHE A 337 5.57 19.88 4.08
N GLU A 338 6.18 20.54 5.07
CA GLU A 338 7.63 20.50 5.29
C GLU A 338 8.13 19.06 5.54
N HIS A 339 7.39 18.26 6.32
CA HIS A 339 7.68 16.83 6.48
C HIS A 339 7.59 16.06 5.16
N LEU A 340 6.56 16.31 4.34
CA LEU A 340 6.42 15.67 3.02
C LEU A 340 7.62 16.00 2.12
N THR A 341 7.97 17.28 2.05
CA THR A 341 9.11 17.81 1.29
C THR A 341 10.42 17.17 1.72
N LYS A 342 10.65 17.07 3.04
CA LYS A 342 11.83 16.42 3.62
C LYS A 342 11.96 14.97 3.15
N TYR A 343 10.88 14.19 3.14
CA TYR A 343 10.93 12.79 2.69
C TYR A 343 11.21 12.67 1.20
N LEU A 344 10.60 13.52 0.37
CA LEU A 344 10.84 13.55 -1.07
C LEU A 344 12.29 13.92 -1.41
N GLN A 345 12.86 14.86 -0.67
CA GLN A 345 14.23 15.32 -0.86
C GLN A 345 15.28 14.49 -0.10
N ALA A 346 14.90 13.37 0.52
CA ALA A 346 15.79 12.58 1.36
C ALA A 346 17.07 12.09 0.66
N ASP A 347 17.06 11.89 -0.66
CA ASP A 347 18.26 11.48 -1.42
C ASP A 347 19.31 12.58 -1.52
N ARG A 348 18.87 13.84 -1.44
CA ARG A 348 19.69 15.05 -1.56
C ARG A 348 20.32 15.49 -0.24
N LEU A 349 19.88 14.90 0.87
CA LEU A 349 20.45 15.17 2.18
C LEU A 349 21.93 14.76 2.21
N SER A 350 22.74 15.52 2.95
CA SER A 350 24.16 15.22 3.08
C SER A 350 24.36 13.85 3.75
N GLU A 351 25.48 13.17 3.50
CA GLU A 351 25.81 11.90 4.20
C GLU A 351 25.79 12.06 5.73
N GLY A 352 26.13 13.25 6.23
CA GLY A 352 26.02 13.60 7.65
C GLY A 352 24.58 13.55 8.14
N ASP A 353 23.64 14.07 7.37
CA ASP A 353 22.22 14.05 7.70
C ASP A 353 21.64 12.63 7.55
N LYS A 354 22.02 11.90 6.49
CA LYS A 354 21.62 10.49 6.30
C LYS A 354 22.01 9.61 7.49
N SER A 355 23.22 9.83 8.03
CA SER A 355 23.73 9.09 9.19
C SER A 355 22.92 9.33 10.48
N ARG A 356 22.36 10.53 10.66
CA ARG A 356 21.55 10.87 11.84
C ARG A 356 20.22 10.12 11.86
N PHE A 357 19.72 9.77 10.69
CA PHE A 357 18.38 9.26 10.57
C PHE A 357 18.31 7.73 10.64
N HIS A 358 19.41 6.98 10.47
CA HIS A 358 19.45 5.51 10.51
C HIS A 358 18.22 4.83 9.88
N PHE A 359 17.62 5.44 8.86
CA PHE A 359 16.39 4.93 8.31
C PHE A 359 16.72 3.71 7.47
N GLU A 360 15.92 2.65 7.66
CA GLU A 360 15.92 1.57 6.70
C GLU A 360 15.47 2.14 5.36
N GLU A 361 16.16 1.79 4.27
CA GLU A 361 15.83 2.24 2.92
C GLU A 361 14.35 2.00 2.57
N ASN A 362 13.79 0.90 3.09
CA ASN A 362 12.36 0.55 2.97
C ASN A 362 11.43 1.58 3.63
N HIS A 363 11.84 2.17 4.76
CA HIS A 363 11.08 3.21 5.45
C HIS A 363 11.04 4.47 4.61
N ILE A 364 12.22 4.99 4.19
CA ILE A 364 12.30 6.19 3.34
C ILE A 364 11.50 6.01 2.06
N ASN A 365 11.66 4.88 1.37
CA ASN A 365 10.90 4.60 0.15
C ASN A 365 9.39 4.56 0.40
N GLY A 366 8.97 4.04 1.55
CA GLY A 366 7.57 4.08 1.97
C GLY A 366 7.06 5.50 2.22
N MET A 367 7.84 6.33 2.91
CA MET A 367 7.48 7.72 3.19
C MET A 367 7.40 8.54 1.89
N LYS A 368 8.37 8.41 0.98
CA LYS A 368 8.34 9.05 -0.35
C LYS A 368 7.10 8.66 -1.14
N TYR A 369 6.79 7.36 -1.18
CA TYR A 369 5.59 6.85 -1.85
C TYR A 369 4.32 7.53 -1.30
N PHE A 370 4.18 7.61 0.02
CA PHE A 370 3.03 8.26 0.63
C PHE A 370 3.01 9.76 0.36
N SER A 371 4.16 10.45 0.46
CA SER A 371 4.26 11.88 0.18
C SER A 371 3.78 12.22 -1.23
N LEU A 372 4.23 11.47 -2.25
CA LEU A 372 3.77 11.68 -3.63
C LEU A 372 2.26 11.42 -3.77
N GLN A 373 1.75 10.38 -3.11
CA GLN A 373 0.32 10.06 -3.17
C GLN A 373 -0.54 11.13 -2.48
N ILE A 374 -0.09 11.66 -1.34
CA ILE A 374 -0.75 12.74 -0.60
C ILE A 374 -0.75 14.02 -1.44
N LEU A 375 0.38 14.35 -2.09
CA LEU A 375 0.47 15.52 -2.97
C LEU A 375 -0.43 15.37 -4.21
N ASP A 376 -0.43 14.20 -4.85
CA ASP A 376 -1.32 13.91 -5.98
C ASP A 376 -2.80 14.07 -5.61
N ASN A 377 -3.20 13.51 -4.46
CA ASN A 377 -4.53 13.67 -3.90
C ASN A 377 -4.83 15.15 -3.64
N ALA A 378 -3.93 15.85 -2.94
CA ALA A 378 -4.12 17.24 -2.56
C ALA A 378 -4.33 18.14 -3.79
N MET A 379 -3.46 18.00 -4.79
CA MET A 379 -3.58 18.75 -6.05
C MET A 379 -4.83 18.38 -6.85
N SER A 380 -5.27 17.12 -6.81
CA SER A 380 -6.47 16.67 -7.53
C SER A 380 -7.77 17.21 -6.92
N ASN A 381 -7.76 17.59 -5.63
CA ASN A 381 -8.92 18.14 -4.93
C ASN A 381 -9.00 19.67 -5.00
N LEU A 382 -7.99 20.34 -5.57
CA LEU A 382 -8.01 21.80 -5.72
C LEU A 382 -9.09 22.24 -6.72
N SER A 383 -9.96 23.15 -6.29
CA SER A 383 -10.94 23.77 -7.18
C SER A 383 -10.25 24.74 -8.14
N GLU A 384 -10.76 24.81 -9.37
CA GLU A 384 -10.32 25.78 -10.38
C GLU A 384 -10.42 27.20 -9.81
N GLY A 385 -9.27 27.86 -9.60
CA GLY A 385 -9.19 29.25 -9.16
C GLY A 385 -8.75 29.49 -7.71
N TYR A 386 -8.47 28.46 -6.91
CA TYR A 386 -8.18 28.63 -5.48
C TYR A 386 -6.69 28.75 -5.12
N VAL A 387 -5.81 28.89 -6.10
CA VAL A 387 -4.43 28.49 -5.87
C VAL A 387 -3.44 29.47 -6.48
N SER A 388 -3.06 30.48 -5.70
CA SER A 388 -1.66 30.85 -5.61
C SER A 388 -1.01 29.83 -4.66
N VAL A 389 -0.71 28.61 -5.13
CA VAL A 389 0.30 27.86 -4.37
C VAL A 389 1.51 28.78 -4.42
N ASP A 390 2.21 28.97 -3.29
CA ASP A 390 3.54 29.53 -3.37
C ASP A 390 4.36 28.66 -4.32
N ASP A 391 4.47 29.14 -5.56
CA ASP A 391 5.03 28.39 -6.66
C ASP A 391 6.45 27.96 -6.27
N GLU A 392 7.17 28.73 -5.45
CA GLU A 392 8.54 28.41 -5.04
C GLU A 392 8.65 27.06 -4.30
N HIS A 393 7.76 26.79 -3.33
CA HIS A 393 7.81 25.55 -2.56
C HIS A 393 7.46 24.34 -3.42
N MET A 394 6.41 24.43 -4.24
CA MET A 394 6.04 23.34 -5.15
C MET A 394 7.09 23.14 -6.25
N LEU A 395 7.65 24.21 -6.80
CA LEU A 395 8.74 24.18 -7.77
C LEU A 395 9.98 23.48 -7.18
N SER A 396 10.24 23.65 -5.89
CA SER A 396 11.35 22.95 -5.21
C SER A 396 11.20 21.43 -5.19
N LEU A 397 9.98 20.90 -5.39
CA LEU A 397 9.69 19.48 -5.43
C LEU A 397 9.87 18.86 -6.83
N VAL A 398 9.79 19.66 -7.90
CA VAL A 398 9.92 19.16 -9.29
C VAL A 398 11.20 18.33 -9.47
N PRO A 399 12.38 18.76 -8.98
CA PRO A 399 13.59 17.97 -9.14
C PRO A 399 13.57 16.62 -8.39
N ALA A 400 12.78 16.49 -7.30
CA ALA A 400 12.58 15.22 -6.60
C ALA A 400 11.61 14.31 -7.38
N MET A 401 10.56 14.87 -7.98
CA MET A 401 9.64 14.13 -8.84
C MET A 401 10.33 13.59 -10.10
N VAL A 402 11.20 14.38 -10.72
CA VAL A 402 12.04 13.95 -11.86
C VAL A 402 12.96 12.79 -11.46
N GLU A 403 13.55 12.84 -10.27
CA GLU A 403 14.38 11.74 -9.77
C GLU A 403 13.58 10.45 -9.58
N GLU A 404 12.34 10.55 -9.07
CA GLU A 404 11.44 9.40 -8.94
C GLU A 404 11.05 8.79 -10.30
N LEU A 405 10.90 9.61 -11.35
CA LEU A 405 10.68 9.13 -12.73
C LEU A 405 11.88 8.35 -13.27
N LYS A 406 13.11 8.77 -12.97
CA LYS A 406 14.32 8.04 -13.38
C LYS A 406 14.36 6.63 -12.77
N HIS A 407 13.77 6.46 -11.60
CA HIS A 407 13.68 5.19 -10.87
C HIS A 407 12.40 4.38 -11.17
N ALA A 408 11.68 4.69 -12.25
CA ALA A 408 10.44 4.02 -12.61
C ALA A 408 10.57 2.49 -12.76
N ASP A 409 11.73 1.98 -13.15
CA ASP A 409 11.99 0.54 -13.32
C ASP A 409 11.96 -0.24 -12.01
N VAL A 410 12.36 0.40 -10.91
CA VAL A 410 12.35 -0.16 -9.56
C VAL A 410 11.10 0.25 -8.78
N ARG A 411 10.64 1.50 -8.95
CA ARG A 411 9.56 2.13 -8.17
C ARG A 411 8.49 2.74 -9.09
N PRO A 412 7.80 1.95 -9.92
CA PRO A 412 6.84 2.47 -10.90
C PRO A 412 5.63 3.16 -10.26
N HIS A 413 5.25 2.79 -9.04
CA HIS A 413 4.17 3.46 -8.31
C HIS A 413 4.55 4.88 -7.89
N GLY A 414 5.77 5.07 -7.38
CA GLY A 414 6.31 6.40 -7.06
C GLY A 414 6.38 7.25 -8.33
N ALA A 415 6.97 6.71 -9.40
CA ALA A 415 7.01 7.38 -10.70
C ALA A 415 5.61 7.77 -11.22
N TYR A 416 4.60 6.94 -11.01
CA TYR A 416 3.22 7.25 -11.40
C TYR A 416 2.67 8.46 -10.65
N PHE A 417 2.79 8.50 -9.32
CA PHE A 417 2.32 9.63 -8.54
C PHE A 417 3.14 10.90 -8.81
N ALA A 418 4.45 10.78 -8.98
CA ALA A 418 5.30 11.89 -9.43
C ALA A 418 4.83 12.44 -10.79
N THR A 419 4.51 11.56 -11.74
CA THR A 419 3.95 11.96 -13.05
C THR A 419 2.64 12.71 -12.89
N ARG A 420 1.75 12.24 -12.01
CA ARG A 420 0.45 12.91 -11.77
C ARG A 420 0.61 14.26 -11.09
N CYS A 421 1.52 14.38 -10.14
CA CYS A 421 1.87 15.66 -9.53
C CYS A 421 2.32 16.66 -10.61
N LEU A 422 3.23 16.25 -11.50
CA LEU A 422 3.68 17.08 -12.62
C LEU A 422 2.54 17.43 -13.60
N ASP A 423 1.65 16.48 -13.91
CA ASP A 423 0.44 16.70 -14.73
C ASP A 423 -0.46 17.78 -14.11
N SER A 424 -0.65 17.77 -12.78
CA SER A 424 -1.42 18.80 -12.08
C SER A 424 -0.69 20.15 -12.08
N MET A 425 0.61 20.19 -11.82
CA MET A 425 1.40 21.42 -11.84
C MET A 425 1.39 22.10 -13.22
N LEU A 426 1.48 21.32 -14.30
CA LEU A 426 1.35 21.81 -15.68
C LEU A 426 -0.01 22.47 -15.96
N LYS A 427 -1.08 21.99 -15.31
CA LYS A 427 -2.44 22.53 -15.50
C LYS A 427 -2.66 23.83 -14.72
N TYR A 428 -2.15 23.90 -13.50
CA TYR A 428 -2.43 25.04 -12.61
C TYR A 428 -1.42 26.19 -12.74
N SER A 429 -0.14 25.89 -12.97
CA SER A 429 0.94 26.90 -13.02
C SER A 429 1.83 26.73 -14.27
N PRO A 430 1.29 26.82 -15.49
CA PRO A 430 2.09 26.64 -16.72
C PRO A 430 3.18 27.71 -16.88
N GLU A 431 2.96 28.93 -16.39
CA GLU A 431 3.88 30.07 -16.53
C GLU A 431 4.98 30.10 -15.45
N SER A 432 4.73 29.48 -14.30
CA SER A 432 5.61 29.59 -13.12
C SER A 432 6.83 28.70 -13.19
N ILE A 433 6.79 27.63 -13.97
CA ILE A 433 7.90 26.69 -14.10
C ILE A 433 8.67 27.05 -15.37
N ASP A 434 9.98 27.28 -15.24
CA ASP A 434 10.88 27.34 -16.41
C ASP A 434 11.08 25.92 -16.97
N TRP A 435 10.04 25.41 -17.62
CA TRP A 435 10.05 24.11 -18.26
C TRP A 435 11.16 24.01 -19.31
N ASN A 436 11.62 25.12 -19.89
CA ASN A 436 12.71 25.09 -20.87
C ASN A 436 14.01 24.59 -20.23
N ASN A 437 14.33 25.05 -19.02
CA ASN A 437 15.52 24.59 -18.30
C ASN A 437 15.42 23.13 -17.83
N LEU A 438 14.22 22.67 -17.51
CA LEU A 438 13.97 21.29 -17.04
C LEU A 438 13.66 20.30 -18.17
N SER A 439 13.33 20.79 -19.37
CA SER A 439 12.71 20.03 -20.46
C SER A 439 13.49 18.77 -20.83
N SER A 440 14.77 18.91 -21.13
CA SER A 440 15.58 17.78 -21.64
C SER A 440 15.72 16.63 -20.63
N GLU A 441 15.90 16.95 -19.34
CA GLU A 441 16.04 15.94 -18.29
C GLU A 441 14.69 15.30 -17.94
N LEU A 442 13.65 16.13 -17.83
CA LEU A 442 12.29 15.69 -17.56
C LEU A 442 11.76 14.80 -18.69
N GLU A 443 11.94 15.20 -19.95
CA GLU A 443 11.51 14.45 -21.13
C GLU A 443 12.18 13.07 -21.15
N LEU A 444 13.49 13.01 -20.95
CA LEU A 444 14.22 11.73 -20.89
C LEU A 444 13.69 10.83 -19.76
N ALA A 445 13.44 11.41 -18.58
CA ALA A 445 12.89 10.67 -17.43
C ALA A 445 11.46 10.16 -17.72
N LEU A 446 10.61 10.98 -18.34
CA LEU A 446 9.25 10.61 -18.76
C LEU A 446 9.26 9.53 -19.84
N MET A 447 10.15 9.60 -20.84
CA MET A 447 10.29 8.57 -21.87
C MET A 447 10.71 7.23 -21.26
N ASN A 448 11.64 7.24 -20.31
CA ASN A 448 12.03 6.04 -19.58
C ASN A 448 10.85 5.47 -18.77
N ALA A 449 10.18 6.31 -17.98
CA ALA A 449 9.02 5.92 -17.19
C ALA A 449 7.86 5.40 -18.07
N HIS A 450 7.64 6.02 -19.24
CA HIS A 450 6.65 5.58 -20.23
C HIS A 450 6.97 4.18 -20.75
N SER A 451 8.24 3.93 -21.12
CA SER A 451 8.70 2.60 -21.54
C SER A 451 8.47 1.53 -20.46
N VAL A 452 8.73 1.86 -19.19
CA VAL A 452 8.40 0.97 -18.07
C VAL A 452 6.90 0.73 -17.96
N GLY A 453 6.08 1.78 -18.10
CA GLY A 453 4.62 1.71 -18.13
C GLY A 453 4.10 0.74 -19.21
N VAL A 454 4.54 0.93 -20.45
CA VAL A 454 4.18 0.06 -21.59
C VAL A 454 4.51 -1.40 -21.30
N CYS A 455 5.64 -1.66 -20.63
CA CYS A 455 6.08 -3.01 -20.32
C CYS A 455 5.33 -3.69 -19.16
N GLY A 456 4.69 -2.95 -18.25
CA GLY A 456 4.22 -3.57 -17.01
C GLY A 456 3.36 -2.75 -16.07
N HIS A 457 3.02 -1.50 -16.40
CA HIS A 457 2.30 -0.62 -15.48
C HIS A 457 1.39 0.37 -16.23
N ALA A 458 0.15 -0.04 -16.51
CA ALA A 458 -0.76 0.70 -17.40
C ALA A 458 -1.08 2.12 -16.92
N CYS A 459 -1.20 2.36 -15.61
CA CYS A 459 -1.45 3.70 -15.08
C CYS A 459 -0.27 4.65 -15.33
N LEU A 460 0.97 4.13 -15.28
CA LEU A 460 2.18 4.93 -15.53
C LEU A 460 2.30 5.26 -17.01
N GLU A 461 2.03 4.29 -17.88
CA GLU A 461 1.96 4.50 -19.34
C GLU A 461 0.99 5.63 -19.68
N ASN A 462 -0.23 5.56 -19.15
CA ASN A 462 -1.26 6.56 -19.41
C ASN A 462 -0.88 7.95 -18.85
N ALA A 463 -0.36 8.01 -17.63
CA ALA A 463 0.02 9.28 -17.01
C ALA A 463 1.17 9.95 -17.78
N THR A 464 2.23 9.19 -18.09
CA THR A 464 3.40 9.72 -18.83
C THR A 464 3.03 10.16 -20.24
N SER A 465 2.13 9.42 -20.93
CA SER A 465 1.65 9.80 -22.26
C SER A 465 0.94 11.16 -22.25
N ARG A 466 0.14 11.44 -21.21
CA ARG A 466 -0.54 12.73 -21.08
C ARG A 466 0.45 13.87 -20.88
N VAL A 467 1.40 13.70 -19.97
CA VAL A 467 2.39 14.73 -19.67
C VAL A 467 3.29 14.99 -20.87
N LEU A 468 3.77 13.95 -21.57
CA LEU A 468 4.54 14.11 -22.80
C LEU A 468 3.77 14.88 -23.87
N HIS A 469 2.49 14.55 -24.08
CA HIS A 469 1.64 15.29 -25.00
C HIS A 469 1.46 16.76 -24.60
N CYS A 470 1.35 17.08 -23.31
CA CYS A 470 1.28 18.47 -22.85
C CYS A 470 2.60 19.21 -23.14
N LEU A 471 3.76 18.57 -22.92
CA LEU A 471 5.07 19.15 -23.20
C LEU A 471 5.33 19.39 -24.69
N ASP A 472 4.77 18.57 -25.59
CA ASP A 472 4.88 18.77 -27.05
C ASP A 472 4.08 19.97 -27.57
N VAL A 473 3.08 20.43 -26.81
CA VAL A 473 2.17 21.53 -27.19
C VAL A 473 2.62 22.87 -26.62
N CYS A 474 3.33 22.86 -25.49
CA CYS A 474 3.95 24.03 -24.86
C CYS A 474 5.19 24.48 -25.62
#